data_AF-A0A7C1DCH5-F1
#
_entry.id   AF-A0A7C1DCH5-F1
#
_cell.length_a   1.000
_cell.length_b   1.000
_cell.length_c   1.000
_cell.angle_alpha   90.00
_cell.angle_beta   90.00
_cell.angle_gamma   90.00
#
_symmetry.space_group_name_H-M   'P 1'
#
loop_
_entity.id
_entity.type
_entity.pdbx_description
1 polymer ?
#
loop_
_entity_poly.entity_id
_entity_poly.type
_entity_poly.pdbx_seq_one_letter_code
_entity_poly.pdbx_strand_id
1 'polypeptide(L)'
;MPVPWNGFRDEAQECFQRIVVSHKPDHNVLGRLHKDTAYGQELNSQGKLVAVHRVPLASIGKASDAKKIRDLHLREQILELFKDEPNSVTVKQRLEEFSGRTGVRRVRVEEVLTLILIHDSTGTVYKGLDGDSNAFVEIFRTPDGKWGQEVVSTFTANRPNPFDTDRQRKSLPLIMRIYKDDLLALGRKEERRIYRVAMFSQNQGVTLAAHNEGGNLKNRNKNKEDLFKYFSKGASALQKDGARKVSVDILCRVRDPGPRT
;
A
#
# COMPACT_ATOMS: atom_id res chain seq x y z
N MET A 1 32.08 -37.07 8.36
CA MET A 1 32.46 -37.03 6.93
C MET A 1 33.71 -36.18 6.78
N PRO A 2 34.72 -36.62 6.00
CA PRO A 2 35.90 -35.81 5.70
C PRO A 2 35.51 -34.57 4.86
N VAL A 3 36.28 -33.49 5.00
CA VAL A 3 36.12 -32.29 4.16
C VAL A 3 36.77 -32.50 2.79
N PRO A 4 36.18 -32.00 1.69
CA PRO A 4 36.72 -32.19 0.34
C PRO A 4 38.16 -31.66 0.13
N TRP A 5 38.48 -30.50 0.70
CA TRP A 5 39.83 -29.92 0.76
C TRP A 5 39.99 -29.02 1.99
N ASN A 6 41.24 -28.64 2.31
CA ASN A 6 41.54 -27.74 3.42
C ASN A 6 40.95 -26.34 3.15
N GLY A 7 40.27 -25.73 4.12
CA GLY A 7 39.63 -24.41 3.96
C GLY A 7 38.26 -24.42 3.27
N PHE A 8 37.74 -25.58 2.82
CA PHE A 8 36.47 -25.69 2.08
C PHE A 8 35.30 -24.92 2.71
N ARG A 9 35.15 -25.00 4.04
CA ARG A 9 34.02 -24.36 4.75
C ARG A 9 34.13 -22.84 4.74
N ASP A 10 35.33 -22.31 4.93
CA ASP A 10 35.58 -20.87 4.97
C ASP A 10 35.40 -20.28 3.57
N GLU A 11 35.97 -20.92 2.55
CA GLU A 11 35.78 -20.55 1.15
C GLU A 11 34.29 -20.59 0.75
N ALA A 12 33.57 -21.64 1.14
CA ALA A 12 32.14 -21.74 0.89
C ALA A 12 31.36 -20.62 1.59
N GLN A 13 31.68 -20.31 2.84
CA GLN A 13 31.05 -19.22 3.61
C GLN A 13 31.29 -17.87 2.94
N GLU A 14 32.51 -17.59 2.45
CA GLU A 14 32.79 -16.38 1.67
C GLU A 14 31.99 -16.32 0.38
N CYS A 15 31.87 -17.44 -0.35
CA CYS A 15 31.02 -17.51 -1.53
C CYS A 15 29.56 -17.21 -1.19
N PHE A 16 29.01 -17.81 -0.13
CA PHE A 16 27.64 -17.58 0.33
C PHE A 16 27.36 -16.11 0.64
N GLN A 17 28.30 -15.41 1.29
CA GLN A 17 28.15 -14.00 1.63
C GLN A 17 28.11 -13.07 0.40
N ARG A 18 28.63 -13.53 -0.75
CA ARG A 18 28.67 -12.76 -2.01
C ARG A 18 27.49 -13.07 -2.94
N ILE A 19 26.66 -14.05 -2.61
CA ILE A 19 25.52 -14.44 -3.46
C ILE A 19 24.55 -13.27 -3.58
N VAL A 20 24.19 -12.93 -4.82
CA VAL A 20 23.08 -12.04 -5.12
C VAL A 20 21.93 -12.85 -5.71
N VAL A 21 20.75 -12.73 -5.11
CA VAL A 21 19.58 -13.51 -5.50
C VAL A 21 18.86 -12.79 -6.63
N SER A 22 18.65 -13.51 -7.73
CA SER A 22 17.80 -13.06 -8.83
C SER A 22 16.33 -13.23 -8.46
N HIS A 23 15.56 -12.15 -8.60
CA HIS A 23 14.10 -12.15 -8.43
C HIS A 23 13.47 -11.79 -9.76
N LYS A 24 12.46 -12.56 -10.18
CA LYS A 24 11.69 -12.24 -11.38
C LYS A 24 10.90 -10.94 -11.11
N PRO A 25 11.14 -9.85 -11.87
CA PRO A 25 10.38 -8.63 -11.68
C PRO A 25 8.91 -8.83 -12.06
N ASP A 26 7.99 -8.20 -11.31
CA ASP A 26 6.56 -8.20 -11.62
C ASP A 26 6.14 -6.82 -12.15
N HIS A 27 6.31 -6.64 -13.46
CA HIS A 27 5.98 -5.38 -14.14
C HIS A 27 4.57 -5.40 -14.75
N ASN A 28 3.75 -6.38 -14.37
CA ASN A 28 2.41 -6.51 -14.91
C ASN A 28 1.53 -5.38 -14.39
N VAL A 29 0.80 -4.76 -15.32
CA VAL A 29 -0.30 -3.85 -15.01
C VAL A 29 -1.63 -4.59 -14.90
N LEU A 30 -1.64 -5.90 -15.12
CA LEU A 30 -2.81 -6.76 -14.98
C LEU A 30 -3.01 -7.13 -13.52
N GLY A 31 -4.16 -6.79 -12.95
CA GLY A 31 -4.49 -7.04 -11.54
C GLY A 31 -5.89 -6.54 -11.20
N ARG A 32 -6.27 -6.66 -9.93
CA ARG A 32 -7.55 -6.12 -9.45
C ARG A 32 -7.53 -4.60 -9.52
N LEU A 33 -8.44 -4.02 -10.31
CA LEU A 33 -8.48 -2.57 -10.51
C LEU A 33 -9.08 -1.84 -9.30
N HIS A 34 -10.10 -2.44 -8.71
CA HIS A 34 -10.86 -1.91 -7.58
C HIS A 34 -11.43 -3.06 -6.74
N LYS A 35 -11.91 -2.74 -5.55
CA LYS A 35 -12.66 -3.66 -4.70
C LYS A 35 -14.07 -3.86 -5.25
N ASP A 36 -14.71 -4.94 -4.86
CA ASP A 36 -16.01 -5.34 -5.43
C ASP A 36 -17.18 -4.50 -4.87
N THR A 37 -16.96 -3.80 -3.76
CA THR A 37 -17.97 -2.95 -3.12
C THR A 37 -18.21 -1.67 -3.91
N ALA A 38 -19.46 -1.48 -4.34
CA ALA A 38 -19.93 -0.20 -4.86
C ALA A 38 -20.42 0.71 -3.73
N TYR A 39 -19.98 1.96 -3.77
CA TYR A 39 -20.34 3.01 -2.83
C TYR A 39 -21.25 4.02 -3.52
N GLY A 40 -22.22 4.56 -2.78
CA GLY A 40 -22.79 5.85 -3.10
C GLY A 40 -21.82 6.97 -2.72
N GLN A 41 -22.05 8.17 -3.21
CA GLN A 41 -21.20 9.32 -2.94
C GLN A 41 -22.04 10.55 -2.63
N GLU A 42 -21.58 11.36 -1.68
CA GLU A 42 -22.28 12.57 -1.26
C GLU A 42 -21.28 13.58 -0.70
N LEU A 43 -21.67 14.86 -0.68
CA LEU A 43 -20.88 15.89 -0.02
C LEU A 43 -21.23 15.90 1.47
N ASN A 44 -20.22 15.79 2.32
CA ASN A 44 -20.41 15.99 3.76
C ASN A 44 -20.66 17.47 4.08
N SER A 45 -20.87 17.79 5.36
CA SER A 45 -21.08 19.17 5.84
C SER A 45 -19.93 20.14 5.55
N GLN A 46 -18.75 19.63 5.19
CA GLN A 46 -17.56 20.41 4.81
C GLN A 46 -17.38 20.51 3.29
N GLY A 47 -18.34 20.04 2.49
CA GLY A 47 -18.26 20.05 1.03
C GLY A 47 -17.30 19.02 0.44
N LYS A 48 -16.84 18.03 1.23
CA LYS A 48 -15.96 16.96 0.77
C LYS A 48 -16.76 15.73 0.37
N LEU A 49 -16.42 15.15 -0.79
CA LEU A 49 -17.03 13.90 -1.24
C LEU A 49 -16.66 12.76 -0.27
N VAL A 50 -17.67 12.07 0.26
CA VAL A 50 -17.54 10.90 1.14
C VAL A 50 -18.27 9.71 0.53
N ALA A 51 -17.74 8.51 0.82
CA ALA A 51 -18.33 7.26 0.42
C ALA A 51 -19.49 6.91 1.38
N VAL A 52 -20.65 6.57 0.82
CA VAL A 52 -21.82 6.18 1.60
C VAL A 52 -22.18 4.75 1.25
N HIS A 53 -22.27 3.90 2.26
CA HIS A 53 -22.71 2.52 2.09
C HIS A 53 -23.50 2.02 3.31
N ARG A 54 -24.17 0.87 3.15
CA ARG A 54 -24.97 0.26 4.22
C ARG A 54 -24.21 -0.85 4.90
N VAL A 55 -24.10 -0.78 6.22
CA VAL A 55 -23.56 -1.86 7.06
C VAL A 55 -24.65 -2.46 7.94
N PRO A 56 -24.58 -3.75 8.32
CA PRO A 56 -25.43 -4.32 9.36
C PRO A 56 -25.31 -3.53 10.67
N LEU A 57 -26.42 -3.30 11.37
CA LEU A 57 -26.38 -2.57 12.64
C LEU A 57 -25.45 -3.28 13.65
N ALA A 58 -25.50 -4.61 13.68
CA ALA A 58 -24.66 -5.46 14.53
C ALA A 58 -23.15 -5.37 14.24
N SER A 59 -22.73 -4.78 13.10
CA SER A 59 -21.30 -4.56 12.83
C SER A 59 -20.74 -3.28 13.47
N ILE A 60 -21.59 -2.44 14.07
CA ILE A 60 -21.16 -1.22 14.77
C ILE A 60 -20.61 -1.62 16.14
N GLY A 61 -19.35 -2.05 16.18
CA GLY A 61 -18.73 -2.55 17.41
C GLY A 61 -18.15 -1.49 18.35
N LYS A 62 -18.04 -0.23 17.90
CA LYS A 62 -17.38 0.87 18.63
C LYS A 62 -18.14 2.17 18.46
N ALA A 63 -18.09 3.04 19.48
CA ALA A 63 -18.67 4.37 19.42
C ALA A 63 -18.09 5.22 18.27
N SER A 64 -16.81 5.03 17.90
CA SER A 64 -16.19 5.68 16.74
C SER A 64 -16.83 5.29 15.41
N ASP A 65 -17.34 4.06 15.29
CA ASP A 65 -18.04 3.60 14.10
C ASP A 65 -19.50 4.07 14.09
N ALA A 66 -20.14 4.16 15.26
CA ALA A 66 -21.46 4.77 15.40
C ALA A 66 -21.45 6.25 14.96
N LYS A 67 -20.39 7.01 15.24
CA LYS A 67 -20.23 8.41 14.77
C LYS A 67 -20.24 8.56 13.25
N LYS A 68 -19.98 7.49 12.50
CA LYS A 68 -20.02 7.49 11.02
C LYS A 68 -21.44 7.34 10.46
N ILE A 69 -22.43 6.99 11.29
CA ILE A 69 -23.82 6.79 10.85
C ILE A 69 -24.35 8.11 10.32
N ARG A 70 -24.76 8.14 9.06
CA ARG A 70 -25.18 9.38 8.37
C ARG A 70 -26.35 10.09 9.06
N ASP A 71 -27.37 9.34 9.45
CA ASP A 71 -28.56 9.88 10.10
C ASP A 71 -28.23 10.35 11.53
N LEU A 72 -28.42 11.65 11.79
CA LEU A 72 -28.04 12.28 13.06
C LEU A 72 -28.87 11.76 14.24
N HIS A 73 -30.17 11.58 14.07
CA HIS A 73 -31.05 11.14 15.14
C HIS A 73 -30.77 9.67 15.50
N LEU A 74 -30.64 8.83 14.48
CA LEU A 74 -30.28 7.42 14.67
C LEU A 74 -28.87 7.26 15.26
N ARG A 75 -27.92 8.12 14.84
CA ARG A 75 -26.56 8.18 15.39
C ARG A 75 -26.58 8.44 16.89
N GLU A 76 -27.34 9.44 17.34
CA GLU A 76 -27.45 9.78 18.77
C GLU A 76 -28.05 8.62 19.58
N GLN A 77 -29.14 8.02 19.10
CA GLN A 77 -29.76 6.86 19.74
C GLN A 77 -28.80 5.69 19.87
N ILE A 78 -28.02 5.40 18.81
CA ILE A 78 -27.05 4.30 18.84
C ILE A 78 -25.87 4.64 19.74
N LEU A 79 -25.39 5.90 19.76
CA LEU A 79 -24.32 6.33 20.65
C LEU A 79 -24.70 6.22 22.13
N GLU A 80 -25.98 6.42 22.47
CA GLU A 80 -26.48 6.24 23.83
C GLU A 80 -26.21 4.82 24.36
N LEU A 81 -26.34 3.81 23.48
CA LEU A 81 -26.12 2.40 23.84
C LEU A 81 -24.68 2.10 24.29
N PHE A 82 -23.73 2.99 23.97
CA PHE A 82 -22.31 2.87 24.32
C PHE A 82 -21.92 3.58 25.63
N LYS A 83 -22.77 4.42 26.23
CA LYS A 83 -22.38 5.28 27.36
C LYS A 83 -22.05 4.50 28.64
N ASP A 84 -22.85 3.48 28.95
CA ASP A 84 -22.75 2.81 30.26
C ASP A 84 -21.74 1.67 30.30
N GLU A 85 -21.51 0.99 29.17
CA GLU A 85 -20.60 -0.16 29.12
C GLU A 85 -20.07 -0.39 27.70
N PRO A 86 -18.78 -0.08 27.43
CA PRO A 86 -18.20 -0.19 26.08
C PRO A 86 -17.81 -1.63 25.71
N ASN A 87 -18.23 -2.63 26.50
CA ASN A 87 -17.93 -4.03 26.23
C ASN A 87 -18.61 -4.51 24.94
N SER A 88 -17.82 -5.04 24.01
CA SER A 88 -18.28 -5.47 22.68
C SER A 88 -19.40 -6.51 22.69
N VAL A 89 -19.50 -7.34 23.74
CA VAL A 89 -20.56 -8.35 23.88
C VAL A 89 -21.88 -7.67 24.27
N THR A 90 -21.87 -6.86 25.33
CA THR A 90 -23.04 -6.12 25.82
C THR A 90 -23.57 -5.17 24.75
N VAL A 91 -22.68 -4.48 24.03
CA VAL A 91 -23.05 -3.58 22.92
C VAL A 91 -23.80 -4.34 21.82
N LYS A 92 -23.33 -5.54 21.44
CA LYS A 92 -24.02 -6.34 20.41
C LYS A 92 -25.45 -6.72 20.83
N GLN A 93 -25.64 -7.14 22.09
CA GLN A 93 -26.96 -7.46 22.61
C GLN A 93 -27.89 -6.24 22.58
N ARG A 94 -27.41 -5.08 23.05
CA ARG A 94 -28.18 -3.82 22.99
C ARG A 94 -28.54 -3.41 21.56
N LEU A 95 -27.64 -3.64 20.60
CA LEU A 95 -27.91 -3.38 19.18
C LEU A 95 -28.94 -4.35 18.59
N GLU A 96 -28.94 -5.62 19.01
CA GLU A 96 -29.95 -6.61 18.62
C GLU A 96 -31.32 -6.25 19.20
N GLU A 97 -31.39 -5.89 20.48
CA GLU A 97 -32.63 -5.40 21.12
C GLU A 97 -33.17 -4.14 20.44
N PHE A 98 -32.28 -3.18 20.15
CA PHE A 98 -32.62 -1.98 19.41
C PHE A 98 -33.16 -2.32 18.01
N SER A 99 -32.51 -3.25 17.30
CA SER A 99 -32.97 -3.73 16.00
C SER A 99 -34.33 -4.41 16.09
N GLY A 100 -34.60 -5.18 17.15
CA GLY A 100 -35.87 -5.86 17.38
C GLY A 100 -37.01 -4.87 17.63
N ARG A 101 -36.77 -3.85 18.46
CA ARG A 101 -37.76 -2.82 18.80
C ARG A 101 -38.07 -1.87 17.64
N THR A 102 -37.06 -1.46 16.88
CA THR A 102 -37.21 -0.43 15.83
C THR A 102 -37.38 -0.98 14.42
N GLY A 103 -37.03 -2.26 14.21
CA GLY A 103 -36.95 -2.88 12.88
C GLY A 103 -35.71 -2.49 12.07
N VAL A 104 -34.83 -1.62 12.59
CA VAL A 104 -33.64 -1.14 11.87
C VAL A 104 -32.53 -2.20 11.87
N ARG A 105 -32.32 -2.84 10.70
CA ARG A 105 -31.30 -3.89 10.54
C ARG A 105 -29.97 -3.41 9.97
N ARG A 106 -29.99 -2.31 9.21
CA ARG A 106 -28.81 -1.76 8.52
C ARG A 106 -28.84 -0.25 8.60
N VAL A 107 -27.66 0.35 8.72
CA VAL A 107 -27.49 1.80 8.79
C VAL A 107 -26.58 2.26 7.66
N ARG A 108 -26.84 3.48 7.15
CA ARG A 108 -25.92 4.14 6.20
C ARG A 108 -24.79 4.77 6.98
N VAL A 109 -23.56 4.51 6.58
CA VAL A 109 -22.36 5.09 7.16
C VAL A 109 -21.57 5.87 6.11
N GLU A 110 -20.91 6.93 6.57
CA GLU A 110 -20.02 7.78 5.81
C GLU A 110 -18.56 7.38 6.07
N GLU A 111 -17.80 7.18 4.99
CA GLU A 111 -16.37 6.91 5.05
C GLU A 111 -15.58 7.83 4.13
N VAL A 112 -14.41 8.24 4.59
CA VAL A 112 -13.49 9.06 3.80
C VAL A 112 -12.63 8.13 2.96
N LEU A 113 -13.06 7.87 1.73
CA LEU A 113 -12.35 7.04 0.75
C LEU A 113 -12.04 7.86 -0.52
N THR A 114 -10.94 7.52 -1.20
CA THR A 114 -10.66 8.04 -2.53
C THR A 114 -11.33 7.13 -3.56
N LEU A 115 -12.51 7.54 -4.04
CA LEU A 115 -13.32 6.74 -4.95
C LEU A 115 -12.91 6.95 -6.40
N ILE A 116 -12.89 5.85 -7.16
CA ILE A 116 -12.98 5.83 -8.61
C ILE A 116 -14.45 6.06 -8.97
N LEU A 117 -14.76 7.24 -9.50
CA LEU A 117 -16.12 7.61 -9.88
C LEU A 117 -16.50 7.03 -11.24
N ILE A 118 -17.66 6.39 -11.29
CA ILE A 118 -18.22 5.82 -12.52
C ILE A 118 -19.37 6.70 -12.97
N HIS A 119 -19.26 7.15 -14.22
CA HIS A 119 -20.21 8.04 -14.87
C HIS A 119 -21.10 7.24 -15.81
N ASP A 120 -22.35 7.65 -15.94
CA ASP A 120 -23.25 7.16 -16.99
C ASP A 120 -22.96 7.87 -18.32
N SER A 121 -23.75 7.56 -19.36
CA SER A 121 -23.59 8.16 -20.69
C SER A 121 -23.83 9.67 -20.72
N THR A 122 -24.49 10.24 -19.71
CA THR A 122 -24.75 11.67 -19.57
C THR A 122 -23.64 12.41 -18.80
N GLY A 123 -22.68 11.67 -18.23
CA GLY A 123 -21.63 12.22 -17.37
C GLY A 123 -22.01 12.28 -15.88
N THR A 124 -23.20 11.81 -15.49
CA THR A 124 -23.63 11.83 -14.09
C THR A 124 -22.97 10.68 -13.33
N VAL A 125 -22.39 10.98 -12.17
CA VAL A 125 -21.78 9.96 -11.31
C VAL A 125 -22.90 9.16 -10.64
N TYR A 126 -22.91 7.84 -10.86
CA TYR A 126 -23.95 6.97 -10.27
C TYR A 126 -23.38 5.94 -9.27
N LYS A 127 -22.07 5.71 -9.25
CA LYS A 127 -21.38 4.92 -8.22
C LYS A 127 -19.91 5.24 -8.10
N GLY A 128 -19.35 5.01 -6.92
CA GLY A 128 -17.92 5.02 -6.66
C GLY A 128 -17.39 3.63 -6.30
N LEU A 129 -16.14 3.36 -6.67
CA LEU A 129 -15.43 2.13 -6.34
C LEU A 129 -14.13 2.47 -5.62
N ASP A 130 -13.79 1.74 -4.57
CA ASP A 130 -12.50 1.91 -3.89
C ASP A 130 -11.39 1.17 -4.65
N GLY A 131 -10.23 1.80 -4.81
CA GLY A 131 -9.07 1.16 -5.45
C GLY A 131 -8.58 -0.05 -4.67
N ASP A 132 -7.95 -1.01 -5.36
CA ASP A 132 -7.42 -2.23 -4.70
C ASP A 132 -5.89 -2.30 -4.70
N SER A 133 -5.27 -2.31 -5.88
CA SER A 133 -3.82 -2.48 -6.02
C SER A 133 -3.10 -1.30 -6.70
N ASN A 134 -1.79 -1.24 -6.44
CA ASN A 134 -0.88 -0.30 -7.08
C ASN A 134 -0.04 -1.03 -8.14
N ALA A 135 0.11 -0.44 -9.32
CA ALA A 135 0.91 -1.00 -10.40
C ALA A 135 2.41 -0.70 -10.20
N PHE A 136 2.73 0.55 -9.90
CA PHE A 136 4.11 1.01 -9.69
C PHE A 136 4.13 2.33 -8.94
N VAL A 137 5.33 2.74 -8.53
CA VAL A 137 5.60 4.10 -8.04
C VAL A 137 6.59 4.78 -8.96
N GLU A 138 6.31 6.03 -9.32
CA GLU A 138 7.22 6.89 -10.04
C GLU A 138 7.97 7.79 -9.07
N ILE A 139 9.29 7.77 -9.16
CA ILE A 139 10.17 8.72 -8.48
C ILE A 139 10.60 9.77 -9.50
N PHE A 140 10.46 11.04 -9.15
CA PHE A 140 10.69 12.16 -10.06
C PHE A 140 11.41 13.31 -9.38
N ARG A 141 12.02 14.19 -10.16
CA ARG A 141 12.71 15.38 -9.66
C ARG A 141 11.74 16.54 -9.56
N THR A 142 11.62 17.12 -8.37
CA THR A 142 10.87 18.36 -8.13
C THR A 142 11.71 19.58 -8.53
N PRO A 143 11.09 20.77 -8.73
CA PRO A 143 11.82 21.98 -9.11
C PRO A 143 12.91 22.40 -8.10
N ASP A 144 12.73 22.08 -6.81
CA ASP A 144 13.74 22.31 -5.76
C ASP A 144 14.87 21.26 -5.76
N GLY A 145 14.90 20.37 -6.76
CA GLY A 145 15.94 19.36 -6.95
C GLY A 145 15.79 18.12 -6.06
N LYS A 146 14.76 18.05 -5.21
CA LYS A 146 14.46 16.87 -4.40
C LYS A 146 13.78 15.78 -5.23
N TRP A 147 13.66 14.60 -4.65
CA TRP A 147 12.85 13.53 -5.21
C TRP A 147 11.45 13.56 -4.62
N GLY A 148 10.45 13.56 -5.50
CA GLY A 148 9.05 13.29 -5.20
C GLY A 148 8.68 11.85 -5.57
N GLN A 149 7.53 11.40 -5.07
CA GLN A 149 6.93 10.12 -5.45
C GLN A 149 5.45 10.25 -5.77
N GLU A 150 5.00 9.47 -6.74
CA GLU A 150 3.60 9.31 -7.07
C GLU A 150 3.31 7.84 -7.35
N VAL A 151 2.40 7.27 -6.56
CA VAL A 151 1.95 5.89 -6.74
C VAL A 151 0.84 5.85 -7.78
N VAL A 152 1.02 5.00 -8.79
CA VAL A 152 0.04 4.77 -9.84
C VAL A 152 -0.73 3.50 -9.53
N SER A 153 -2.05 3.63 -9.37
CA SER A 153 -2.94 2.49 -9.13
C SER A 153 -3.04 1.61 -10.37
N THR A 154 -3.37 0.32 -10.18
CA THR A 154 -3.62 -0.59 -11.31
C THR A 154 -4.78 -0.11 -12.17
N PHE A 155 -5.82 0.48 -11.57
CA PHE A 155 -6.89 1.14 -12.32
C PHE A 155 -6.35 2.24 -13.24
N THR A 156 -5.58 3.19 -12.70
CA THR A 156 -5.02 4.31 -13.48
C THR A 156 -4.11 3.80 -14.59
N ALA A 157 -3.25 2.81 -14.30
CA ALA A 157 -2.33 2.23 -15.29
C ALA A 157 -3.03 1.57 -16.50
N ASN A 158 -4.32 1.20 -16.38
CA ASN A 158 -5.11 0.57 -17.45
C ASN A 158 -6.10 1.54 -18.14
N ARG A 159 -6.08 2.84 -17.83
CA ARG A 159 -6.91 3.82 -18.55
C ARG A 159 -6.32 4.14 -19.92
N PRO A 160 -7.12 4.58 -20.91
CA PRO A 160 -6.61 4.97 -22.24
C PRO A 160 -5.55 6.07 -22.20
N ASN A 161 -5.61 6.97 -21.21
CA ASN A 161 -4.54 7.92 -20.89
C ASN A 161 -4.02 7.63 -19.48
N PRO A 162 -3.21 6.57 -19.29
CA PRO A 162 -2.89 6.05 -17.97
C PRO A 162 -1.87 6.91 -17.22
N PHE A 163 -1.37 7.96 -17.87
CA PHE A 163 -0.28 8.77 -17.36
C PHE A 163 -0.63 10.23 -17.10
N ASP A 164 -1.91 10.60 -17.02
CA ASP A 164 -2.33 11.91 -16.50
C ASP A 164 -2.08 11.99 -14.97
N THR A 165 -0.82 11.93 -14.58
CA THR A 165 -0.33 12.01 -13.22
C THR A 165 0.06 13.45 -12.89
N ASP A 166 0.09 13.80 -11.60
CA ASP A 166 0.48 15.15 -11.19
C ASP A 166 1.90 15.50 -11.67
N ARG A 167 2.80 14.51 -11.63
CA ARG A 167 4.13 14.61 -12.23
C ARG A 167 4.06 15.02 -13.71
N GLN A 168 3.23 14.36 -14.51
CA GLN A 168 3.17 14.62 -15.96
C GLN A 168 2.50 15.93 -16.29
N ARG A 169 1.42 16.30 -15.58
CA ARG A 169 0.80 17.62 -15.72
C ARG A 169 1.78 18.75 -15.41
N LYS A 170 2.71 18.53 -14.49
CA LYS A 170 3.78 19.46 -14.12
C LYS A 170 5.07 19.26 -14.92
N SER A 171 5.09 18.36 -15.90
CA SER A 171 6.26 18.02 -16.72
C SER A 171 7.54 17.72 -15.92
N LEU A 172 7.38 17.09 -14.74
CA LEU A 172 8.50 16.82 -13.85
C LEU A 172 9.35 15.64 -14.35
N PRO A 173 10.70 15.76 -14.39
CA PRO A 173 11.58 14.72 -14.90
C PRO A 173 11.46 13.41 -14.13
N LEU A 174 11.20 12.31 -14.83
CA LEU A 174 11.18 10.98 -14.24
C LEU A 174 12.61 10.53 -13.90
N ILE A 175 12.84 10.15 -12.65
CA ILE A 175 14.10 9.54 -12.21
C ILE A 175 14.06 8.03 -12.46
N MET A 176 13.03 7.36 -11.94
CA MET A 176 12.83 5.93 -12.12
C MET A 176 11.38 5.53 -11.86
N ARG A 177 10.97 4.44 -12.49
CA ARG A 177 9.74 3.71 -12.18
C ARG A 177 10.09 2.41 -11.47
N ILE A 178 9.45 2.18 -10.34
CA ILE A 178 9.72 1.06 -9.45
C ILE A 178 8.46 0.20 -9.36
N TYR A 179 8.61 -1.08 -9.70
CA TYR A 179 7.57 -2.10 -9.59
C TYR A 179 7.80 -3.00 -8.39
N LYS A 180 6.84 -3.87 -8.11
CA LYS A 180 7.02 -4.92 -7.12
C LYS A 180 8.09 -5.90 -7.62
N ASP A 181 8.88 -6.42 -6.69
CA ASP A 181 10.00 -7.34 -6.94
C ASP A 181 11.15 -6.74 -7.77
N ASP A 182 11.11 -5.45 -8.11
CA ASP A 182 12.30 -4.72 -8.60
C ASP A 182 13.41 -4.75 -7.54
N LEU A 183 14.66 -4.71 -8.01
CA LEU A 183 15.84 -4.60 -7.17
C LEU A 183 16.39 -3.17 -7.17
N LEU A 184 16.67 -2.65 -5.99
CA LEU A 184 17.30 -1.35 -5.79
C LEU A 184 18.64 -1.52 -5.09
N ALA A 185 19.67 -0.84 -5.57
CA ALA A 185 20.89 -0.63 -4.82
C ALA A 185 20.79 0.70 -4.05
N LEU A 186 21.04 0.65 -2.75
CA LEU A 186 21.19 1.81 -1.87
C LEU A 186 22.64 1.87 -1.39
N GLY A 187 23.15 3.07 -1.10
CA GLY A 187 24.52 3.32 -0.69
C GLY A 187 25.51 3.43 -1.87
N ARG A 188 26.75 3.80 -1.55
CA ARG A 188 27.86 3.98 -2.49
C ARG A 188 29.06 3.15 -2.03
N LYS A 189 29.87 2.66 -2.98
CA LYS A 189 31.08 1.85 -2.71
C LYS A 189 30.78 0.69 -1.74
N GLU A 190 31.49 0.61 -0.62
CA GLU A 190 31.40 -0.47 0.38
C GLU A 190 30.06 -0.54 1.14
N GLU A 191 29.36 0.59 1.25
CA GLU A 191 28.04 0.66 1.89
C GLU A 191 26.91 0.17 0.98
N ARG A 192 27.24 -0.17 -0.28
CA ARG A 192 26.25 -0.63 -1.25
C ARG A 192 25.58 -1.90 -0.76
N ARG A 193 24.25 -1.87 -0.73
CA ARG A 193 23.39 -3.02 -0.41
C ARG A 193 22.26 -3.10 -1.43
N ILE A 194 21.88 -4.34 -1.81
CA ILE A 194 20.81 -4.60 -2.77
C ILE A 194 19.56 -5.03 -2.00
N TYR A 195 18.43 -4.44 -2.37
CA TYR A 195 17.15 -4.69 -1.75
C TYR A 195 16.10 -5.02 -2.80
N ARG A 196 15.18 -5.91 -2.45
CA ARG A 196 13.96 -6.18 -3.22
C ARG A 196 12.83 -5.29 -2.74
N VAL A 197 12.08 -4.75 -3.68
CA VAL A 197 10.85 -3.99 -3.43
C VAL A 197 9.73 -4.95 -3.05
N ALA A 198 9.35 -4.95 -1.78
CA ALA A 198 8.29 -5.81 -1.28
C ALA A 198 6.90 -5.22 -1.52
N MET A 199 6.74 -3.91 -1.25
CA MET A 199 5.48 -3.16 -1.40
C MET A 199 5.80 -1.67 -1.58
N PHE A 200 4.78 -0.89 -1.94
CA PHE A 200 4.87 0.58 -1.93
C PHE A 200 3.49 1.22 -1.72
N SER A 201 3.48 2.39 -1.09
CA SER A 201 2.28 3.20 -0.90
C SER A 201 2.61 4.69 -0.91
N GLN A 202 1.61 5.54 -1.15
CA GLN A 202 1.83 6.99 -1.23
C GLN A 202 2.37 7.56 0.09
N ASN A 203 1.94 7.01 1.23
CA ASN A 203 2.28 7.51 2.56
C ASN A 203 3.60 6.94 3.09
N GLN A 204 3.88 5.65 2.87
CA GLN A 204 5.08 4.99 3.41
C GLN A 204 6.27 4.99 2.43
N GLY A 205 6.03 5.26 1.14
CA GLY A 205 7.04 5.14 0.10
C GLY A 205 7.29 3.69 -0.30
N VAL A 206 8.55 3.36 -0.56
CA VAL A 206 8.97 2.04 -1.02
C VAL A 206 9.41 1.19 0.18
N THR A 207 8.75 0.05 0.36
CA THR A 207 9.08 -0.94 1.39
C THR A 207 10.06 -1.96 0.83
N LEU A 208 11.17 -2.15 1.53
CA LEU A 208 12.33 -2.91 1.07
C LEU A 208 12.66 -4.07 2.01
N ALA A 209 13.17 -5.15 1.42
CA ALA A 209 13.78 -6.29 2.10
C ALA A 209 15.14 -6.57 1.47
N ALA A 210 16.12 -7.06 2.22
CA ALA A 210 17.37 -7.49 1.62
C ALA A 210 17.10 -8.62 0.61
N HIS A 211 17.81 -8.61 -0.53
CA HIS A 211 17.49 -9.50 -1.65
C HIS A 211 17.60 -11.00 -1.29
N ASN A 212 18.39 -11.33 -0.27
CA ASN A 212 18.65 -12.70 0.20
C ASN A 212 17.70 -13.17 1.31
N GLU A 213 16.71 -12.35 1.69
CA GLU A 213 15.72 -12.74 2.69
C GLU A 213 14.72 -13.77 2.15
N GLY A 214 14.64 -14.92 2.83
CA GLY A 214 13.80 -16.06 2.45
C GLY A 214 12.57 -16.28 3.33
N GLY A 215 11.73 -17.22 2.91
CA GLY A 215 10.53 -17.64 3.65
C GLY A 215 9.37 -16.63 3.57
N ASN A 216 8.39 -16.79 4.49
CA ASN A 216 7.22 -15.91 4.53
C ASN A 216 7.55 -14.58 5.23
N LEU A 217 8.14 -13.66 4.47
CA LEU A 217 8.58 -12.35 4.98
C LEU A 217 7.48 -11.55 5.67
N LYS A 218 6.21 -11.69 5.25
CA LYS A 218 5.09 -11.01 5.91
C LYS A 218 4.86 -11.51 7.33
N ASN A 219 4.94 -12.83 7.54
CA ASN A 219 4.81 -13.43 8.88
C ASN A 219 6.06 -13.15 9.74
N ARG A 220 7.26 -13.27 9.14
CA ARG A 220 8.53 -12.94 9.81
C ARG A 220 8.56 -11.49 10.30
N ASN A 221 8.15 -10.54 9.45
CA ASN A 221 8.07 -9.13 9.86
C ASN A 221 7.13 -8.91 11.06
N LYS A 222 6.01 -9.65 11.15
CA LYS A 222 5.07 -9.57 12.28
C LYS A 222 5.60 -10.20 13.57
N ASN A 223 6.44 -11.23 13.47
CA ASN A 223 7.03 -11.88 14.63
C ASN A 223 8.03 -10.94 15.32
N LYS A 224 7.81 -10.61 16.59
CA LYS A 224 8.70 -9.70 17.34
C LYS A 224 10.10 -10.29 17.57
N GLU A 225 10.23 -11.60 17.58
CA GLU A 225 11.50 -12.31 17.83
C GLU A 225 12.33 -12.50 16.55
N ASP A 226 11.74 -12.30 15.37
CA ASP A 226 12.47 -12.42 14.11
C ASP A 226 13.30 -11.14 13.86
N LEU A 227 14.59 -11.34 13.59
CA LEU A 227 15.54 -10.27 13.26
C LEU A 227 15.18 -9.53 11.97
N PHE A 228 14.50 -10.19 11.03
CA PHE A 228 14.05 -9.56 9.81
C PHE A 228 12.88 -8.61 10.07
N LYS A 229 13.06 -7.38 9.57
CA LYS A 229 12.02 -6.37 9.48
C LYS A 229 12.09 -5.69 8.12
N TYR A 230 10.93 -5.43 7.55
CA TYR A 230 10.83 -4.48 6.46
C TYR A 230 11.20 -3.08 6.96
N PHE A 231 11.83 -2.30 6.10
CA PHE A 231 11.94 -0.87 6.28
C PHE A 231 11.35 -0.17 5.07
N SER A 232 10.86 1.05 5.24
CA SER A 232 10.29 1.84 4.15
C SER A 232 11.04 3.17 4.00
N LYS A 233 11.21 3.61 2.76
CA LYS A 233 11.84 4.89 2.44
C LYS A 233 10.97 5.65 1.44
N GLY A 234 10.64 6.89 1.77
CA GLY A 234 10.08 7.86 0.83
C GLY A 234 11.14 8.35 -0.16
N ALA A 235 10.69 9.03 -1.21
CA ALA A 235 11.54 9.56 -2.28
C ALA A 235 12.79 10.33 -1.81
N SER A 236 12.64 11.29 -0.89
CA SER A 236 13.78 12.07 -0.37
C SER A 236 14.80 11.22 0.38
N ALA A 237 14.36 10.18 1.10
CA ALA A 237 15.27 9.27 1.79
C ALA A 237 16.01 8.36 0.79
N LEU A 238 15.30 7.90 -0.25
CA LEU A 238 15.91 7.16 -1.37
C LEU A 238 16.97 8.02 -2.09
N GLN A 239 16.69 9.32 -2.28
CA GLN A 239 17.65 10.26 -2.86
C GLN A 239 18.92 10.37 -2.01
N LYS A 240 18.75 10.60 -0.70
CA LYS A 240 19.87 10.72 0.26
C LYS A 240 20.76 9.47 0.25
N ASP A 241 20.14 8.30 0.16
CA ASP A 241 20.85 7.02 0.16
C ASP A 241 21.40 6.64 -1.22
N GLY A 242 21.26 7.49 -2.24
CA GLY A 242 21.74 7.20 -3.59
C GLY A 242 21.07 5.98 -4.22
N ALA A 243 19.77 5.80 -3.96
CA ALA A 243 19.00 4.67 -4.46
C ALA A 243 18.96 4.65 -5.99
N ARG A 244 19.15 3.48 -6.58
CA ARG A 244 19.10 3.29 -8.03
C ARG A 244 18.63 1.89 -8.37
N LYS A 245 17.94 1.77 -9.50
CA LYS A 245 17.47 0.47 -9.97
C LYS A 245 18.64 -0.38 -10.46
N VAL A 246 18.66 -1.63 -10.04
CA VAL A 246 19.62 -2.63 -10.49
C VAL A 246 18.87 -3.82 -11.06
N SER A 247 19.51 -4.57 -11.95
CA SER A 247 18.97 -5.85 -12.42
C SER A 247 19.96 -6.96 -12.12
N VAL A 248 19.43 -8.14 -11.86
CA VAL A 248 20.21 -9.34 -11.62
C VAL A 248 19.73 -10.36 -12.64
N ASP A 249 20.63 -10.81 -13.51
CA ASP A 249 20.26 -11.79 -14.54
C ASP A 249 20.07 -13.19 -13.95
N ILE A 250 19.69 -14.15 -14.79
CA ILE A 250 19.47 -15.55 -14.38
C ILE A 250 20.75 -16.26 -13.92
N LEU A 251 21.93 -15.69 -14.24
CA LEU A 251 23.23 -16.17 -13.79
C LEU A 251 23.70 -15.42 -12.54
N CYS A 252 22.80 -14.69 -11.88
CA CYS A 252 23.06 -13.89 -10.69
C CYS A 252 24.09 -12.77 -10.90
N ARG A 253 24.32 -12.31 -12.14
CA ARG A 253 25.21 -11.18 -12.41
C ARG A 253 24.46 -9.87 -12.21
N VAL A 254 25.05 -8.99 -11.41
CA VAL A 254 24.46 -7.69 -11.10
C VAL A 254 24.81 -6.67 -12.16
N ARG A 255 23.81 -6.03 -12.74
CA ARG A 255 23.94 -4.84 -13.58
C ARG A 255 23.49 -3.63 -12.78
N ASP A 256 24.48 -2.85 -12.37
CA ASP A 256 24.30 -1.62 -11.61
C ASP A 256 24.82 -0.44 -12.45
N PRO A 257 23.97 0.54 -12.82
CA PRO A 257 24.38 1.67 -13.64
C PRO A 257 25.32 2.64 -12.89
N GLY A 258 25.55 2.43 -11.60
CA GLY A 258 26.31 3.33 -10.75
C GLY A 258 25.50 4.55 -10.30
N PRO A 259 26.03 5.33 -9.35
CA PRO A 259 25.39 6.56 -8.90
C PRO A 259 25.24 7.54 -10.07
N ARG A 260 24.03 8.10 -10.24
CA ARG A 260 23.84 9.23 -11.16
C ARG A 260 24.47 10.47 -10.52
N THR A 261 25.42 11.08 -11.23
CA THR A 261 25.99 12.40 -10.92
C THR A 261 24.97 13.51 -11.17
#